data_AF-A0A1H0KJW5-F1
#
_entry.id   AF-A0A1H0KJW5-F1
#
_cell.length_a   1.000
_cell.length_b   1.000
_cell.length_c   1.000
_cell.angle_alpha   90.00
_cell.angle_beta   90.00
_cell.angle_gamma   90.00
#
_symmetry.space_group_name_H-M   'P 1'
#
loop_
_entity.id
_entity.type
_entity.pdbx_description
1 polymer ?
#
loop_
_entity_poly.entity_id
_entity_poly.type
_entity_poly.pdbx_seq_one_letter_code
_entity_poly.pdbx_strand_id
1 'polypeptide(L)'
;MQTSYASATINADRGQRSFGLSLDQFLAKRGASTIVARGRSLKQSQAALFASIQARYGVPPGPLIAIWGMESGFGSQRGNQNMLSSIATLAYDCRRPEFFTEQLYAALKLIDRGTLSGATRGSMHGEVGQTQFMPKNILAYGTGNLDVAANALNSTANFLRAHGWRAGAGYQPGEPNFAAIEAWNAAGVYQKAIALMGRQIDGGQ
;
A
#
# COMPACT_ATOMS: atom_id res chain seq x y z
N MET A 1 13.13 -24.44 3.03
CA MET A 1 12.62 -23.32 2.22
C MET A 1 13.07 -23.55 0.79
N GLN A 2 12.15 -23.67 -0.18
CA GLN A 2 12.51 -23.66 -1.61
C GLN A 2 12.24 -22.26 -2.18
N THR A 3 13.12 -21.32 -1.84
CA THR A 3 13.22 -20.06 -2.58
C THR A 3 13.80 -20.38 -3.96
N SER A 4 13.22 -19.83 -5.01
CA SER A 4 13.60 -20.13 -6.40
C SER A 4 13.59 -18.85 -7.24
N TYR A 5 14.35 -18.87 -8.33
CA TYR A 5 14.39 -17.76 -9.27
C TYR A 5 13.02 -17.55 -9.94
N ALA A 6 12.50 -16.32 -9.88
CA ALA A 6 11.14 -15.99 -10.32
C ALA A 6 11.13 -15.25 -11.66
N SER A 7 11.20 -15.97 -12.79
CA SER A 7 11.21 -15.35 -14.13
C SER A 7 10.01 -14.45 -14.42
N ALA A 8 8.83 -14.80 -13.91
CA ALA A 8 7.64 -13.97 -14.06
C ALA A 8 7.80 -12.60 -13.35
N THR A 9 8.50 -12.57 -12.21
CA THR A 9 8.83 -11.34 -11.49
C THR A 9 9.73 -10.42 -12.33
N ILE A 10 10.77 -10.98 -12.96
CA ILE A 10 11.64 -10.22 -13.87
C ILE A 10 10.85 -9.62 -15.04
N ASN A 11 9.98 -10.40 -15.66
CA ASN A 11 9.16 -9.94 -16.78
C ASN A 11 8.22 -8.79 -16.36
N ALA A 12 7.58 -8.92 -15.19
CA ALA A 12 6.71 -7.88 -14.66
C ALA A 12 7.49 -6.61 -14.30
N ASP A 13 8.64 -6.76 -13.66
CA ASP A 13 9.51 -5.66 -13.29
C ASP A 13 9.91 -4.89 -14.55
N ARG A 14 10.59 -5.54 -15.52
CA ARG A 14 11.06 -4.93 -16.76
C ARG A 14 9.92 -4.35 -17.63
N GLY A 15 8.69 -4.81 -17.42
CA GLY A 15 7.48 -4.28 -18.06
C GLY A 15 6.92 -2.99 -17.44
N GLN A 16 7.39 -2.56 -16.26
CA GLN A 16 6.93 -1.33 -15.61
C GLN A 16 7.25 -0.09 -16.48
N ARG A 17 6.20 0.62 -16.91
CA ARG A 17 6.29 1.88 -17.67
C ARG A 17 5.65 3.02 -16.89
N SER A 18 6.15 4.24 -17.07
CA SER A 18 5.56 5.45 -16.50
C SER A 18 4.12 5.64 -16.97
N PHE A 19 3.26 6.14 -16.09
CA PHE A 19 1.90 6.50 -16.46
C PHE A 19 1.92 7.77 -17.32
N GLY A 20 1.76 7.64 -18.63
CA GLY A 20 1.53 8.77 -19.55
C GLY A 20 0.07 9.23 -19.60
N LEU A 21 -0.68 9.06 -18.51
CA LEU A 21 -2.12 9.33 -18.45
C LEU A 21 -2.39 10.66 -17.74
N SER A 22 -3.43 11.37 -18.17
CA SER A 22 -4.01 12.44 -17.35
C SER A 22 -4.62 11.87 -16.06
N LEU A 23 -4.88 12.72 -15.06
CA LEU A 23 -5.50 12.29 -13.81
C LEU A 23 -6.85 11.61 -14.06
N ASP A 24 -7.69 12.19 -14.92
CA ASP A 24 -9.02 11.64 -15.23
C ASP A 24 -8.94 10.27 -15.91
N GLN A 25 -8.02 10.12 -16.86
CA GLN A 25 -7.77 8.83 -17.51
C GLN A 25 -7.25 7.79 -16.51
N PHE A 26 -6.37 8.20 -15.59
CA PHE A 26 -5.86 7.34 -14.55
C PHE A 26 -6.97 6.89 -13.58
N LEU A 27 -7.81 7.82 -13.13
CA LEU A 27 -8.96 7.53 -12.25
C LEU A 27 -9.95 6.57 -12.92
N ALA A 28 -10.28 6.81 -14.19
CA ALA A 28 -11.14 5.92 -14.96
C ALA A 28 -10.53 4.52 -15.09
N LYS A 29 -9.25 4.43 -15.46
CA LYS A 29 -8.53 3.16 -15.59
C LYS A 29 -8.45 2.38 -14.28
N ARG A 30 -8.33 3.08 -13.15
CA ARG A 30 -8.25 2.46 -11.81
C ARG A 30 -9.61 2.19 -11.19
N GLY A 31 -10.72 2.51 -11.87
CA GLY A 31 -12.07 2.28 -11.34
C GLY A 31 -12.37 3.14 -10.12
N ALA A 32 -11.92 4.40 -10.10
CA ALA A 32 -12.03 5.29 -8.96
C ALA A 32 -13.47 5.46 -8.45
N SER A 33 -14.46 5.56 -9.34
CA SER A 33 -15.87 5.65 -8.97
C SER A 33 -16.34 4.42 -8.18
N THR A 34 -15.92 3.22 -8.60
CA THR A 34 -16.20 1.96 -7.90
C THR A 34 -15.53 1.93 -6.53
N ILE A 35 -14.26 2.35 -6.46
CA ILE A 35 -13.52 2.44 -5.19
C ILE A 35 -14.22 3.40 -4.23
N VAL A 36 -14.65 4.58 -4.70
CA VAL A 36 -15.34 5.57 -3.86
C VAL A 36 -16.69 5.06 -3.39
N ALA A 37 -17.50 4.48 -4.28
CA ALA A 37 -18.80 3.93 -3.92
C ALA A 37 -18.67 2.81 -2.87
N ARG A 38 -17.79 1.83 -3.12
CA ARG A 38 -17.52 0.76 -2.16
C ARG A 38 -16.91 1.29 -0.86
N GLY A 39 -16.03 2.27 -0.98
CA GLY A 39 -15.35 2.91 0.15
C GLY A 39 -16.31 3.59 1.12
N ARG A 40 -17.34 4.27 0.62
CA ARG A 40 -18.42 4.83 1.44
C ARG A 40 -19.16 3.75 2.23
N SER A 41 -19.50 2.62 1.59
CA SER A 41 -20.13 1.48 2.27
C SER A 41 -19.22 0.84 3.32
N LEU A 42 -17.91 0.74 3.06
CA LEU A 42 -16.94 0.21 4.01
C LEU A 42 -16.73 1.15 5.20
N LYS A 43 -16.65 2.46 4.95
CA LYS A 43 -16.57 3.50 5.99
C LYS A 43 -17.76 3.39 6.96
N GLN A 44 -18.96 3.21 6.43
CA GLN A 44 -20.17 3.06 7.26
C GLN A 44 -20.19 1.72 8.02
N SER A 45 -19.95 0.60 7.34
CA SER A 45 -20.03 -0.73 7.96
C SER A 45 -18.90 -1.01 8.96
N GLN A 46 -17.76 -0.31 8.85
CA GLN A 46 -16.62 -0.44 9.75
C GLN A 46 -16.34 0.86 10.53
N ALA A 47 -17.40 1.63 10.83
CA ALA A 47 -17.27 2.95 11.47
C ALA A 47 -16.45 2.90 12.77
N ALA A 48 -16.64 1.89 13.61
CA ALA A 48 -15.90 1.73 14.86
C ALA A 48 -14.38 1.53 14.63
N LEU A 49 -14.01 0.72 13.63
CA LEU A 49 -12.60 0.52 13.26
C LEU A 49 -11.98 1.86 12.84
N PHE A 50 -12.60 2.56 11.90
CA PHE A 50 -12.03 3.81 11.40
C PHE A 50 -12.03 4.93 12.44
N ALA A 51 -13.03 5.00 13.32
CA ALA A 51 -13.02 5.91 14.46
C ALA A 51 -11.83 5.63 15.39
N SER A 52 -11.52 4.36 15.66
CA SER A 52 -10.38 3.98 16.50
C SER A 52 -9.04 4.33 15.85
N ILE A 53 -8.91 4.12 14.53
CA ILE A 53 -7.70 4.46 13.76
C ILE A 53 -7.51 5.97 13.74
N GLN A 54 -8.57 6.74 13.47
CA GLN A 54 -8.51 8.19 13.44
C GLN A 54 -8.16 8.77 14.81
N ALA A 55 -8.72 8.23 15.90
CA ALA A 55 -8.37 8.65 17.26
C ALA A 55 -6.89 8.39 17.59
N ARG A 56 -6.34 7.26 17.12
CA ARG A 56 -4.94 6.87 17.40
C ARG A 56 -3.92 7.64 16.55
N TYR A 57 -4.17 7.79 15.26
CA TYR A 57 -3.18 8.30 14.31
C TYR A 57 -3.52 9.68 13.73
N GLY A 58 -4.73 10.18 13.94
CA GLY A 58 -5.22 11.42 13.34
C GLY A 58 -5.56 11.30 11.85
N VAL A 59 -5.50 10.09 11.28
CA VAL A 59 -5.77 9.84 9.85
C VAL A 59 -7.24 9.49 9.64
N PRO A 60 -7.98 10.22 8.81
CA PRO A 60 -9.39 9.95 8.55
C PRO A 60 -9.58 8.71 7.64
N PRO A 61 -10.81 8.18 7.53
CA PRO A 61 -11.08 6.95 6.78
C PRO A 61 -10.77 7.07 5.28
N GLY A 62 -11.07 8.21 4.67
CA GLY A 62 -10.96 8.44 3.22
C GLY A 62 -9.63 8.01 2.60
N PRO A 63 -8.49 8.61 2.97
CA PRO A 63 -7.18 8.25 2.40
C PRO A 63 -6.81 6.78 2.64
N LEU A 64 -7.16 6.20 3.80
CA LEU A 64 -6.88 4.80 4.11
C LEU A 64 -7.65 3.85 3.19
N ILE A 65 -8.94 4.13 2.99
CA ILE A 65 -9.81 3.32 2.13
C ILE A 65 -9.43 3.50 0.65
N ALA A 66 -9.06 4.72 0.23
CA ALA A 66 -8.58 4.98 -1.12
C ALA A 66 -7.31 4.18 -1.43
N ILE A 67 -6.33 4.19 -0.52
CA ILE A 67 -5.13 3.34 -0.60
C ILE A 67 -5.54 1.87 -0.68
N TRP A 68 -6.35 1.38 0.25
CA TRP A 68 -6.74 -0.03 0.28
C TRP A 68 -7.44 -0.50 -1.01
N GLY A 69 -8.33 0.33 -1.56
CA GLY A 69 -8.99 0.08 -2.83
C GLY A 69 -8.01 0.08 -4.02
N MET A 70 -7.09 1.04 -4.07
CA MET A 70 -6.11 1.14 -5.13
C MET A 70 -5.09 0.00 -5.11
N GLU A 71 -4.60 -0.39 -3.93
CA GLU A 71 -3.54 -1.38 -3.79
C GLU A 71 -4.01 -2.79 -4.11
N SER A 72 -5.20 -3.18 -3.65
CA SER A 72 -5.62 -4.58 -3.72
C SER A 72 -7.09 -4.78 -4.04
N GLY A 73 -7.83 -3.73 -4.41
CA GLY A 73 -9.28 -3.82 -4.59
C GLY A 73 -9.95 -4.33 -3.31
N PHE A 74 -9.57 -3.76 -2.16
CA PHE A 74 -10.06 -4.15 -0.84
C PHE A 74 -9.70 -5.61 -0.45
N GLY A 75 -8.53 -6.09 -0.86
CA GLY A 75 -8.00 -7.42 -0.54
C GLY A 75 -8.32 -8.51 -1.57
N SER A 76 -9.10 -8.20 -2.60
CA SER A 76 -9.43 -9.15 -3.68
C SER A 76 -8.23 -9.52 -4.53
N GLN A 77 -7.25 -8.63 -4.66
CA GLN A 77 -6.04 -8.79 -5.47
C GLN A 77 -4.79 -8.51 -4.63
N ARG A 78 -4.29 -9.52 -3.92
CA ARG A 78 -3.08 -9.40 -3.06
C ARG A 78 -1.81 -9.97 -3.69
N GLY A 79 -1.94 -10.49 -4.91
CA GLY A 79 -0.91 -11.30 -5.55
C GLY A 79 -0.87 -12.72 -5.02
N ASN A 80 -0.19 -13.58 -5.77
CA ASN A 80 -0.03 -14.99 -5.45
C ASN A 80 1.37 -15.45 -5.86
N GLN A 81 2.39 -14.63 -5.64
CA GLN A 81 3.79 -15.02 -5.82
C GLN A 81 4.42 -15.38 -4.48
N ASN A 82 5.46 -16.20 -4.49
CA ASN A 82 6.26 -16.38 -3.27
C ASN A 82 7.06 -15.09 -3.04
N MET A 83 6.75 -14.38 -1.96
CA MET A 83 7.31 -13.05 -1.68
C MET A 83 8.84 -13.10 -1.55
N LEU A 84 9.38 -14.12 -0.88
CA LEU A 84 10.82 -14.27 -0.68
C LEU A 84 11.53 -14.56 -2.02
N SER A 85 10.97 -15.41 -2.87
CA SER A 85 11.49 -15.68 -4.22
C SER A 85 11.49 -14.42 -5.08
N SER A 86 10.40 -13.64 -5.08
CA SER A 86 10.30 -12.40 -5.86
C SER A 86 11.36 -11.38 -5.43
N ILE A 87 11.49 -11.11 -4.13
CA ILE A 87 12.46 -10.14 -3.62
C ILE A 87 13.89 -10.61 -3.81
N ALA A 88 14.19 -11.89 -3.53
CA ALA A 88 15.53 -12.43 -3.75
C ALA A 88 15.93 -12.38 -5.23
N THR A 89 14.99 -12.63 -6.14
CA THR A 89 15.21 -12.53 -7.59
C THR A 89 15.53 -11.09 -7.99
N LEU A 90 14.80 -10.09 -7.47
CA LEU A 90 15.02 -8.69 -7.81
C LEU A 90 16.26 -8.08 -7.12
N ALA A 91 16.64 -8.60 -5.94
CA ALA A 91 17.90 -8.24 -5.28
C ALA A 91 19.12 -8.77 -6.07
N TYR A 92 18.94 -9.89 -6.76
CA TYR A 92 19.96 -10.48 -7.64
C TYR A 92 19.99 -9.84 -9.04
N ASP A 93 18.88 -9.31 -9.55
CA ASP A 93 18.82 -8.66 -10.88
C ASP A 93 19.56 -7.30 -10.91
N CYS A 94 20.09 -6.94 -12.08
CA CYS A 94 20.94 -5.76 -12.25
C CYS A 94 20.18 -4.42 -12.27
N ARG A 95 18.84 -4.40 -12.39
CA ARG A 95 18.11 -3.16 -12.60
C ARG A 95 17.98 -2.28 -11.34
N ARG A 96 17.68 -2.89 -10.18
CA ARG A 96 17.46 -2.19 -8.89
C ARG A 96 17.97 -2.99 -7.68
N PRO A 97 19.17 -3.59 -7.73
CA PRO A 97 19.62 -4.56 -6.72
C PRO A 97 19.70 -3.96 -5.32
N GLU A 98 20.14 -2.71 -5.17
CA GLU A 98 20.31 -2.07 -3.85
C GLU A 98 18.97 -1.88 -3.14
N PHE A 99 17.94 -1.44 -3.88
CA PHE A 99 16.60 -1.28 -3.32
C PHE A 99 16.04 -2.61 -2.81
N PHE A 100 16.13 -3.67 -3.61
CA PHE A 100 15.56 -4.97 -3.23
C PHE A 100 16.43 -5.74 -2.23
N THR A 101 17.74 -5.47 -2.15
CA THR A 101 18.61 -6.02 -1.11
C THR A 101 18.15 -5.57 0.28
N GLU A 102 17.82 -4.29 0.44
CA GLU A 102 17.25 -3.77 1.68
C GLU A 102 15.91 -4.42 2.05
N GLN A 103 15.08 -4.71 1.04
CA GLN A 103 13.80 -5.40 1.23
C GLN A 103 14.01 -6.88 1.60
N LEU A 104 15.03 -7.52 1.02
CA LEU A 104 15.40 -8.90 1.34
C LEU A 104 15.83 -9.02 2.80
N TYR A 105 16.70 -8.13 3.27
CA TYR A 105 17.10 -8.10 4.68
C TYR A 105 15.93 -7.86 5.63
N ALA A 106 15.02 -6.94 5.28
CA ALA A 106 13.81 -6.73 6.06
C ALA A 106 12.90 -7.98 6.06
N ALA A 107 12.73 -8.65 4.92
CA ALA A 107 11.96 -9.88 4.81
C ALA A 107 12.54 -11.01 5.68
N LEU A 108 13.85 -11.22 5.64
CA LEU A 108 14.53 -12.22 6.48
C LEU A 108 14.37 -11.92 7.97
N LYS A 109 14.49 -10.66 8.39
CA LYS A 109 14.22 -10.24 9.78
C LYS A 109 12.77 -10.50 10.20
N LEU A 110 11.81 -10.27 9.30
CA LEU A 110 10.39 -10.52 9.59
C LEU A 110 10.07 -12.02 9.66
N ILE A 111 10.76 -12.84 8.88
CA ILE A 111 10.67 -14.31 8.95
C ILE A 111 11.26 -14.82 10.26
N ASP A 112 12.43 -14.32 10.65
CA ASP A 112 13.08 -14.66 11.93
C ASP A 112 12.18 -14.31 13.13
N ARG A 113 11.47 -13.18 13.07
CA ARG A 113 10.47 -12.76 14.07
C ARG A 113 9.15 -13.54 14.02
N GLY A 114 8.97 -14.45 13.06
CA GLY A 114 7.70 -15.17 12.84
C GLY A 114 6.54 -14.30 12.36
N THR A 115 6.79 -13.05 11.96
CA THR A 115 5.75 -12.16 11.41
C THR A 115 5.40 -12.56 9.98
N LEU A 116 6.41 -12.97 9.21
CA LEU A 116 6.26 -13.57 7.88
C LEU A 116 6.84 -14.99 7.88
N SER A 117 6.65 -15.72 6.80
CA SER A 117 7.29 -17.03 6.59
C SER A 117 7.91 -17.10 5.20
N GLY A 118 8.81 -18.07 4.98
CA GLY A 118 9.32 -18.36 3.63
C GLY A 118 8.24 -18.80 2.63
N ALA A 119 7.02 -19.10 3.10
CA ALA A 119 5.86 -19.43 2.28
C ALA A 119 4.91 -18.23 2.06
N THR A 120 5.18 -17.05 2.66
CA THR A 120 4.34 -15.87 2.51
C THR A 120 4.11 -15.53 1.04
N ARG A 121 2.84 -15.25 0.71
CA ARG A 121 2.42 -14.86 -0.63
C ARG A 121 2.33 -13.33 -0.74
N GLY A 122 2.60 -12.83 -1.94
CA GLY A 122 2.53 -11.40 -2.23
C GLY A 122 2.44 -11.10 -3.71
N SER A 123 2.63 -9.83 -4.03
CA SER A 123 2.73 -9.29 -5.39
C SER A 123 3.98 -9.79 -6.12
N MET A 124 4.05 -9.51 -7.43
CA MET A 124 5.21 -9.75 -8.28
C MET A 124 6.50 -9.12 -7.72
N HIS A 125 6.43 -7.99 -7.01
CA HIS A 125 7.62 -7.32 -6.45
C HIS A 125 7.78 -7.54 -4.95
N GLY A 126 6.98 -8.43 -4.35
CA GLY A 126 7.09 -8.83 -2.95
C GLY A 126 6.32 -7.98 -1.94
N GLU A 127 5.43 -7.10 -2.41
CA GLU A 127 4.46 -6.45 -1.53
C GLU A 127 3.49 -7.47 -0.92
N VAL A 128 3.14 -7.29 0.35
CA VAL A 128 2.33 -8.24 1.11
C VAL A 128 1.04 -7.62 1.62
N GLY A 129 0.00 -8.44 1.67
CA GLY A 129 -1.21 -8.16 2.41
C GLY A 129 -2.14 -7.15 1.74
N GLN A 130 -3.06 -6.65 2.53
CA GLN A 130 -4.21 -5.85 2.08
C GLN A 130 -3.81 -4.49 1.48
N THR A 131 -2.73 -3.88 1.96
CA THR A 131 -2.26 -2.56 1.50
C THR A 131 -0.92 -2.63 0.79
N GLN A 132 -0.49 -3.83 0.37
CA GLN A 132 0.70 -4.04 -0.46
C GLN A 132 1.96 -3.38 0.13
N PHE A 133 2.24 -3.63 1.40
CA PHE A 133 3.49 -3.17 2.01
C PHE A 133 4.69 -4.00 1.56
N MET A 134 5.75 -3.30 1.15
CA MET A 134 7.08 -3.88 1.04
C MET A 134 7.65 -4.23 2.43
N PRO A 135 8.49 -5.26 2.57
CA PRO A 135 8.98 -5.75 3.86
C PRO A 135 9.58 -4.68 4.78
N LYS A 136 10.33 -3.70 4.24
CA LYS A 136 10.89 -2.61 5.05
C LYS A 136 9.80 -1.79 5.75
N ASN A 137 8.67 -1.57 5.09
CA ASN A 137 7.51 -0.88 5.67
C ASN A 137 6.77 -1.76 6.68
N ILE A 138 6.67 -3.07 6.44
CA ILE A 138 6.13 -4.01 7.44
C ILE A 138 6.98 -3.99 8.70
N LEU A 139 8.30 -4.02 8.54
CA LEU A 139 9.25 -4.02 9.65
C LEU A 139 9.18 -2.73 10.48
N ALA A 140 8.95 -1.58 9.83
CA ALA A 140 8.90 -0.28 10.49
C ALA A 140 7.51 0.06 11.07
N TYR A 141 6.44 -0.32 10.39
CA TYR A 141 5.09 0.21 10.67
C TYR A 141 4.01 -0.86 10.82
N GLY A 142 4.32 -2.12 10.48
CA GLY A 142 3.37 -3.23 10.50
C GLY A 142 2.83 -3.52 11.89
N THR A 143 1.52 -3.78 11.97
CA THR A 143 0.82 -4.15 13.20
C THR A 143 0.08 -5.46 12.97
N GLY A 144 0.63 -6.57 13.50
CA GLY A 144 0.04 -7.91 13.32
C GLY A 144 0.09 -8.42 11.87
N ASN A 145 -0.78 -9.38 11.56
CA ASN A 145 -0.87 -9.99 10.23
C ASN A 145 -1.57 -9.05 9.23
N LEU A 146 -0.85 -8.60 8.19
CA LEU A 146 -1.36 -7.66 7.18
C LEU A 146 -2.31 -8.28 6.14
N ASP A 147 -2.55 -9.59 6.19
CA ASP A 147 -3.69 -10.19 5.47
C ASP A 147 -5.04 -9.82 6.10
N VAL A 148 -5.04 -9.40 7.37
CA VAL A 148 -6.22 -8.90 8.07
C VAL A 148 -6.36 -7.40 7.77
N ALA A 149 -7.51 -7.00 7.23
CA ALA A 149 -7.77 -5.61 6.83
C ALA A 149 -7.56 -4.60 7.96
N ALA A 150 -8.04 -4.89 9.17
CA ALA A 150 -7.88 -3.99 10.31
C ALA A 150 -6.40 -3.71 10.65
N ASN A 151 -5.56 -4.75 10.61
CA ASN A 151 -4.12 -4.66 10.84
C ASN A 151 -3.41 -3.86 9.74
N ALA A 152 -3.75 -4.13 8.48
CA ALA A 152 -3.20 -3.37 7.36
C ALA A 152 -3.58 -1.89 7.39
N LEU A 153 -4.83 -1.57 7.69
CA LEU A 153 -5.31 -0.19 7.81
C LEU A 153 -4.65 0.55 8.99
N ASN A 154 -4.46 -0.12 10.13
CA ASN A 154 -3.68 0.43 11.24
C ASN A 154 -2.22 0.69 10.83
N SER A 155 -1.61 -0.22 10.09
CA SER A 155 -0.23 -0.10 9.62
C SER A 155 -0.05 1.02 8.61
N THR A 156 -1.01 1.18 7.69
CA THR A 156 -1.07 2.30 6.74
C THR A 156 -1.23 3.63 7.47
N ALA A 157 -2.11 3.70 8.48
CA ALA A 157 -2.26 4.92 9.28
C ALA A 157 -0.99 5.27 10.07
N ASN A 158 -0.31 4.25 10.64
CA ASN A 158 0.98 4.42 11.30
C ASN A 158 2.05 4.95 10.33
N PHE A 159 2.13 4.39 9.11
CA PHE A 159 3.00 4.89 8.05
C PHE A 159 2.72 6.37 7.75
N LEU A 160 1.47 6.75 7.49
CA LEU A 160 1.13 8.14 7.17
C LEU A 160 1.49 9.09 8.32
N ARG A 161 1.23 8.67 9.57
CA ARG A 161 1.62 9.42 10.77
C ARG A 161 3.13 9.61 10.89
N ALA A 162 3.90 8.56 10.64
CA ALA A 162 5.36 8.62 10.64
C ALA A 162 5.91 9.54 9.52
N HIS A 163 5.18 9.70 8.43
CA HIS A 163 5.53 10.59 7.31
C HIS A 163 4.89 11.99 7.43
N GLY A 164 4.66 12.43 8.67
CA GLY A 164 4.32 13.82 8.97
C GLY A 164 2.83 14.16 8.96
N TRP A 165 1.93 13.18 8.87
CA TRP A 165 0.49 13.44 8.95
C TRP A 165 0.12 14.17 10.24
N ARG A 166 -0.65 15.25 10.14
CA ARG A 166 -1.16 16.10 11.22
C ARG A 166 -2.67 15.98 11.31
N ALA A 167 -3.17 15.58 12.47
CA ALA A 167 -4.61 15.46 12.72
C ALA A 167 -5.33 16.79 12.42
N GLY A 168 -6.46 16.72 11.71
CA GLY A 168 -7.28 17.88 11.37
C GLY A 168 -6.77 18.74 10.21
N ALA A 169 -5.56 18.52 9.69
CA ALA A 169 -5.07 19.22 8.50
C ALA A 169 -5.58 18.59 7.19
N GLY A 170 -5.68 19.41 6.14
CA GLY A 170 -6.04 18.96 4.79
C GLY A 170 -4.95 18.09 4.14
N TYR A 171 -5.35 17.25 3.20
CA TYR A 171 -4.50 16.29 2.47
C TYR A 171 -4.66 16.34 0.93
N GLN A 172 -5.19 17.43 0.38
CA GLN A 172 -5.20 17.72 -1.06
C GLN A 172 -3.85 18.32 -1.50
N PRO A 173 -3.54 18.34 -2.82
CA PRO A 173 -2.29 18.96 -3.30
C PRO A 173 -2.08 20.38 -2.76
N GLY A 174 -0.93 20.63 -2.15
CA GLY A 174 -0.60 21.89 -1.49
C GLY A 174 -1.01 21.98 0.00
N GLU A 175 -1.77 21.02 0.51
CA GLU A 175 -2.16 20.96 1.92
C GLU A 175 -1.15 20.15 2.77
N PRO A 176 -1.08 20.39 4.09
CA PRO A 176 -0.01 19.86 4.93
C PRO A 176 0.16 18.33 4.90
N ASN A 177 -0.93 17.57 4.79
CA ASN A 177 -0.88 16.11 4.84
C ASN A 177 -0.64 15.45 3.48
N PHE A 178 -0.59 16.21 2.39
CA PHE A 178 -0.33 15.63 1.07
C PHE A 178 1.06 14.99 0.99
N ALA A 179 2.06 15.55 1.68
CA ALA A 179 3.41 14.98 1.75
C ALA A 179 3.44 13.54 2.31
N ALA A 180 2.55 13.21 3.25
CA ALA A 180 2.42 11.85 3.76
C ALA A 180 1.86 10.89 2.69
N ILE A 181 0.98 11.36 1.80
CA ILE A 181 0.49 10.62 0.64
C ILE A 181 1.59 10.49 -0.43
N GLU A 182 2.41 11.51 -0.62
CA GLU A 182 3.55 11.46 -1.54
C GLU A 182 4.57 10.38 -1.16
N ALA A 183 4.77 10.18 0.14
CA ALA A 183 5.61 9.11 0.66
C ALA A 183 5.07 7.70 0.35
N TRP A 184 3.75 7.55 0.16
CA TRP A 184 3.11 6.25 -0.12
C TRP A 184 3.49 5.72 -1.50
N ASN A 185 3.48 6.58 -2.52
CA ASN A 185 3.76 6.19 -3.90
C ASN A 185 4.44 7.34 -4.65
N ALA A 186 5.50 7.06 -5.39
CA ALA A 186 6.28 8.07 -6.09
C ALA A 186 5.56 8.72 -7.29
N ALA A 187 4.47 8.13 -7.80
CA ALA A 187 3.78 8.66 -8.97
C ALA A 187 2.76 9.76 -8.60
N GLY A 188 2.97 10.98 -9.12
CA GLY A 188 2.10 12.13 -8.88
C GLY A 188 0.61 11.89 -9.16
N VAL A 189 0.28 11.18 -10.24
CA VAL A 189 -1.11 10.82 -10.57
C VAL A 189 -1.74 9.86 -9.54
N TYR A 190 -0.93 8.99 -8.94
CA TYR A 190 -1.36 8.06 -7.89
C TYR A 190 -1.68 8.83 -6.60
N GLN A 191 -0.79 9.74 -6.21
CA GLN A 191 -0.93 10.59 -5.02
C GLN A 191 -2.21 11.44 -5.11
N LYS A 192 -2.40 12.11 -6.26
CA LYS A 192 -3.60 12.92 -6.54
C LYS A 192 -4.88 12.06 -6.54
N ALA A 193 -4.81 10.85 -7.07
CA ALA A 193 -5.95 9.92 -7.06
C ALA A 193 -6.34 9.49 -5.65
N ILE A 194 -5.37 9.16 -4.78
CA ILE A 194 -5.63 8.86 -3.36
C ILE A 194 -6.33 10.06 -2.69
N ALA A 195 -5.76 11.26 -2.84
CA ALA A 195 -6.29 12.45 -2.19
C ALA A 195 -7.72 12.78 -2.63
N LEU A 196 -8.00 12.71 -3.95
CA LEU A 196 -9.31 13.00 -4.50
C LEU A 196 -10.35 11.95 -4.07
N MET A 197 -10.05 10.66 -4.24
CA MET A 197 -10.96 9.59 -3.82
C MET A 197 -11.19 9.62 -2.31
N GLY A 198 -10.14 9.87 -1.52
CA GLY A 198 -10.24 10.00 -0.08
C GLY A 198 -11.21 11.11 0.32
N ARG A 199 -11.12 12.29 -0.30
CA ARG A 199 -12.06 13.40 -0.07
C ARG A 199 -13.50 13.01 -0.40
N GLN A 200 -13.72 12.36 -1.54
CA GLN A 200 -15.05 11.91 -1.96
C GLN A 200 -15.64 10.82 -1.04
N ILE A 201 -14.81 9.92 -0.52
CA ILE A 201 -15.21 8.93 0.49
C ILE A 201 -15.57 9.61 1.81
N ASP A 202 -14.83 10.66 2.18
CA ASP A 202 -15.09 11.42 3.40
C ASP A 202 -16.28 12.38 3.33
N GLY A 203 -16.86 12.57 2.14
CA GLY A 203 -18.06 13.39 1.92
C GLY A 203 -17.77 14.81 1.44
N GLY A 204 -16.51 15.14 1.12
CA GLY A 204 -16.16 16.40 0.48
C GLY A 204 -16.47 16.39 -1.03
N GLN A 205 -16.78 17.56 -1.58
CA GLN A 205 -16.88 17.82 -3.02
C GLN A 205 -15.49 18.08 -3.61
#